data_AF-A0A0G4M4B4-F1
#
_entry.id   AF-A0A0G4M4B4-F1
#
_cell.length_a   1.000
_cell.length_b   1.000
_cell.length_c   1.000
_cell.angle_alpha   90.00
_cell.angle_beta   90.00
_cell.angle_gamma   90.00
#
_symmetry.space_group_name_H-M   'P 1'
#
loop_
_entity.id
_entity.type
_entity.pdbx_description
1 polymer ?
#
loop_
_entity_poly.entity_id
_entity_poly.type
_entity_poly.pdbx_seq_one_letter_code
_entity_poly.pdbx_strand_id
1 'polypeptide(L)'
;MRLVPTAASFPITLMLSHFSPLAMGGKMKWPWAVSLKARSVASTTCWNTCTKASFFYLLMNKDRFVSIGTYLPSAMILAANFSIMSIFFWVKSGHREPGHGLEKSRSGSGSAGSTTVQRELFVPLLAVTISQFLGVFPLFLFNHLPANVLSVAFSAFAVLNCALPSVLSYILKTAYQPTLQHYQLIKCFSLLLLGMFLSALATLNFSLAFFIGLLASPLTFMQPWPKNDFARYASSALLQLVSPTAVMFSATAFFGLDVGEVLRDAAFGWNVWGMYTPVVIWCVWWPAWIAGSVMVLGPTS
;
A
#
# COMPACT_ATOMS: atom_id res chain seq x y z
N MET A 1 23.20 47.52 34.39
CA MET A 1 23.64 48.43 33.30
C MET A 1 23.80 47.58 32.04
N ARG A 2 22.84 47.64 31.10
CA ARG A 2 22.97 48.33 29.79
C ARG A 2 24.35 48.07 29.16
N LEU A 3 24.46 47.46 27.98
CA LEU A 3 24.05 48.07 26.72
C LEU A 3 23.81 47.05 25.60
N VAL A 4 22.80 47.38 24.80
CA VAL A 4 22.46 46.92 23.45
C VAL A 4 23.60 47.26 22.46
N PRO A 5 23.73 46.53 21.35
CA PRO A 5 23.83 47.16 20.01
C PRO A 5 22.87 46.49 19.02
N THR A 6 21.82 47.19 18.57
CA THR A 6 21.72 48.09 17.40
C THR A 6 21.58 47.36 16.07
N ALA A 7 20.39 47.55 15.50
CA ALA A 7 20.01 47.27 14.13
C ALA A 7 20.96 47.90 13.11
N ALA A 8 21.21 47.17 12.02
CA ALA A 8 21.59 47.74 10.74
C ALA A 8 20.55 47.30 9.70
N SER A 9 19.79 48.29 9.26
CA SER A 9 18.81 48.26 8.18
C SER A 9 19.48 48.22 6.81
N PHE A 10 18.67 47.96 5.77
CA PHE A 10 18.87 48.13 4.31
C PHE A 10 19.23 46.87 3.49
N PRO A 11 18.73 46.75 2.23
CA PRO A 11 17.32 46.82 1.82
C PRO A 11 16.94 45.74 0.80
N ILE A 12 15.69 45.26 0.86
CA ILE A 12 15.04 44.46 -0.18
C ILE A 12 14.54 45.42 -1.26
N THR A 13 15.42 45.93 -2.13
CA THR A 13 15.03 46.61 -3.39
C THR A 13 16.24 46.72 -4.32
N LEU A 14 16.47 45.72 -5.19
CA LEU A 14 17.10 45.85 -6.52
C LEU A 14 17.45 44.47 -7.11
N MET A 15 16.53 43.92 -7.90
CA MET A 15 16.82 43.08 -9.09
C MET A 15 15.52 42.87 -9.88
N LEU A 16 14.78 43.97 -10.06
CA LEU A 16 13.72 44.13 -11.06
C LEU A 16 14.19 45.20 -12.04
N SER A 17 15.15 44.88 -12.89
CA SER A 17 15.48 45.66 -14.09
C SER A 17 16.59 44.98 -14.88
N HIS A 18 16.25 43.95 -15.63
CA HIS A 18 16.88 43.68 -16.93
C HIS A 18 16.11 42.55 -17.60
N PHE A 19 14.97 42.87 -18.21
CA PHE A 19 14.43 42.13 -19.37
C PHE A 19 13.41 43.03 -20.05
N SER A 20 13.89 44.03 -20.79
CA SER A 20 13.10 44.61 -21.89
C SER A 20 13.24 43.68 -23.09
N PRO A 21 12.14 43.23 -23.72
CA PRO A 21 12.17 42.41 -24.92
C PRO A 21 12.07 43.30 -26.15
N LEU A 22 13.12 43.36 -26.96
CA LEU A 22 13.07 43.90 -28.32
C LEU A 22 14.13 43.18 -29.16
N ALA A 23 13.77 42.05 -29.75
CA ALA A 23 14.23 41.61 -31.06
C ALA A 23 13.56 40.28 -31.44
N MET A 24 13.04 40.26 -32.66
CA MET A 24 12.30 39.20 -33.32
C MET A 24 13.04 37.85 -33.35
N GLY A 25 12.29 36.74 -33.24
CA GLY A 25 12.80 35.41 -33.57
C GLY A 25 12.05 34.28 -32.88
N GLY A 26 11.21 33.57 -33.64
CA GLY A 26 10.27 32.54 -33.19
C GLY A 26 10.75 31.56 -32.10
N LYS A 27 9.87 31.34 -31.11
CA LYS A 27 9.22 30.05 -30.80
C LYS A 27 8.34 30.27 -29.56
N MET A 28 7.02 30.24 -29.75
CA MET A 28 6.03 30.20 -28.67
C MET A 28 6.35 29.00 -27.75
N LYS A 29 6.92 29.27 -26.58
CA LYS A 29 6.91 28.31 -25.46
C LYS A 29 5.53 28.37 -24.83
N TRP A 30 4.81 27.28 -25.02
CA TRP A 30 3.43 27.13 -24.65
C TRP A 30 3.19 27.20 -23.11
N PRO A 31 2.07 27.78 -22.66
CA PRO A 31 1.75 27.95 -21.23
C PRO A 31 1.49 26.63 -20.47
N TRP A 32 1.37 25.48 -21.14
CA TRP A 32 1.19 24.17 -20.49
C TRP A 32 2.45 23.67 -19.78
N ALA A 33 3.65 24.00 -20.27
CA ALA A 33 4.90 23.52 -19.67
C ALA A 33 5.17 24.15 -18.30
N VAL A 34 4.80 25.42 -18.12
CA VAL A 34 4.90 26.13 -16.84
C VAL A 34 3.84 25.62 -15.86
N SER A 35 2.62 25.34 -16.33
CA SER A 35 1.57 24.73 -15.52
C SER A 35 1.94 23.32 -15.04
N LEU A 36 2.55 22.49 -15.90
CA LEU A 36 3.03 21.16 -15.54
C LEU A 36 4.20 21.20 -14.55
N LYS A 37 5.15 22.13 -14.72
CA LYS A 37 6.25 22.31 -13.76
C LYS A 37 5.74 22.77 -12.38
N ALA A 38 4.77 23.68 -12.34
CA ALA A 38 4.13 24.12 -11.09
C ALA A 38 3.30 23.00 -10.43
N ARG A 39 2.62 22.16 -11.22
CA ARG A 39 1.84 21.01 -10.75
C ARG A 39 2.76 19.89 -10.21
N SER A 40 3.90 19.68 -10.86
CA SER A 40 4.99 18.79 -10.41
C SER A 40 5.58 19.25 -9.09
N VAL A 41 5.96 20.53 -8.96
CA VAL A 41 6.48 21.08 -7.69
C VAL A 41 5.43 21.00 -6.57
N ALA A 42 4.17 21.32 -6.85
CA ALA A 42 3.09 21.21 -5.86
C ALA A 42 2.81 19.76 -5.44
N SER A 43 2.94 18.79 -6.35
CA SER A 43 2.74 17.37 -6.07
C SER A 43 3.90 16.76 -5.29
N THR A 44 5.15 17.03 -5.67
CA THR A 44 6.33 16.65 -4.89
C THR A 44 6.29 17.30 -3.51
N THR A 45 5.77 18.54 -3.40
CA THR A 45 5.51 19.17 -2.10
C THR A 45 4.42 18.44 -1.34
N CYS A 46 3.28 18.11 -1.96
CA CYS A 46 2.17 17.38 -1.31
C CYS A 46 2.58 15.98 -0.82
N TRP A 47 3.38 15.25 -1.61
CA TRP A 47 3.97 13.97 -1.23
C TRP A 47 4.95 14.13 -0.07
N ASN A 48 5.91 15.06 -0.17
CA ASN A 48 6.85 15.40 0.91
C ASN A 48 6.15 15.96 2.16
N THR A 49 4.93 16.45 2.02
CA THR A 49 4.11 16.97 3.09
C THR A 49 3.33 15.83 3.77
N CYS A 50 2.75 14.89 3.02
CA CYS A 50 2.14 13.67 3.56
C CYS A 50 3.15 12.78 4.31
N THR A 51 4.41 12.78 3.89
CA THR A 51 5.48 12.00 4.55
C THR A 51 5.98 12.63 5.86
N LYS A 52 6.02 13.97 5.97
CA LYS A 52 6.51 14.71 7.16
C LYS A 52 5.41 15.08 8.18
N ALA A 53 4.15 14.90 7.83
CA ALA A 53 3.04 15.36 8.66
C ALA A 53 2.63 14.37 9.75
N SER A 54 3.39 14.28 10.85
CA SER A 54 2.86 13.70 12.10
C SER A 54 1.85 14.65 12.77
N PHE A 55 1.87 15.95 12.42
CA PHE A 55 0.92 16.96 12.87
C PHE A 55 0.59 17.93 11.73
N PHE A 56 -0.31 17.54 10.82
CA PHE A 56 -0.88 18.51 9.88
C PHE A 56 -2.00 19.31 10.54
N TYR A 57 -2.03 20.61 10.32
CA TYR A 57 -3.25 21.41 10.44
C TYR A 57 -3.79 21.55 9.02
N LEU A 58 -4.88 20.85 8.70
CA LEU A 58 -5.57 21.10 7.44
C LEU A 58 -6.24 22.47 7.53
N LEU A 59 -5.85 23.38 6.64
CA LEU A 59 -6.45 24.71 6.51
C LEU A 59 -7.81 24.56 5.80
N MET A 60 -8.79 24.10 6.56
CA MET A 60 -10.13 23.74 6.07
C MET A 60 -11.02 25.00 5.89
N ASN A 61 -10.71 26.08 6.60
CA ASN A 61 -11.25 27.43 6.42
C ASN A 61 -10.31 28.45 7.11
N LYS A 62 -10.35 29.74 6.74
CA LYS A 62 -9.42 30.79 7.25
C LYS A 62 -9.40 30.93 8.79
N ASP A 63 -10.46 30.49 9.47
CA ASP A 63 -10.67 30.75 10.91
C ASP A 63 -10.85 29.49 11.78
N ARG A 64 -10.70 28.27 11.25
CA ARG A 64 -10.80 27.03 12.05
C ARG A 64 -9.64 26.07 11.76
N PHE A 65 -8.69 26.06 12.70
CA PHE A 65 -7.61 25.09 12.77
C PHE A 65 -8.13 23.80 13.40
N VAL A 66 -8.29 22.75 12.60
CA VAL A 66 -8.57 21.41 13.12
C VAL A 66 -7.29 20.59 12.98
N SER A 67 -6.79 20.07 14.10
CA SER A 67 -5.61 19.21 14.08
C SER A 67 -5.95 17.91 13.33
N ILE A 68 -5.03 17.40 12.53
CA ILE A 68 -5.18 16.09 11.86
C ILE A 68 -5.41 14.96 12.88
N GLY A 69 -5.01 15.17 14.14
CA GLY A 69 -5.26 14.28 15.26
C GLY A 69 -6.75 14.05 15.57
N THR A 70 -7.67 14.90 15.11
CA THR A 70 -9.11 14.61 15.18
C THR A 70 -9.53 13.45 14.28
N TYR A 71 -8.76 13.16 13.22
CA TYR A 71 -8.98 11.99 12.37
C TYR A 71 -8.27 10.75 12.91
N LEU A 72 -7.42 10.88 13.95
CA LEU A 72 -6.71 9.78 14.61
C LEU A 72 -7.62 8.58 14.93
N PRO A 73 -8.83 8.79 15.51
CA PRO A 73 -9.76 7.69 15.76
C PRO A 73 -10.13 6.92 14.49
N SER A 74 -10.23 7.58 13.34
CA SER A 74 -10.61 6.94 12.07
C SER A 74 -9.56 5.96 11.56
N ALA A 75 -8.26 6.28 11.60
CA ALA A 75 -7.23 5.30 11.21
C ALA A 75 -7.07 4.18 12.23
N MET A 76 -7.24 4.47 13.53
CA MET A 76 -7.23 3.41 14.55
C MET A 76 -8.38 2.42 14.33
N ILE A 77 -9.59 2.90 14.04
CA ILE A 77 -10.74 2.06 13.69
C ILE A 77 -10.45 1.24 12.42
N LEU A 78 -9.83 1.85 11.41
CA LEU A 78 -9.47 1.17 10.17
C LEU A 78 -8.43 0.07 10.40
N ALA A 79 -7.40 0.33 11.21
CA ALA A 79 -6.43 -0.68 11.65
C ALA A 79 -7.10 -1.81 12.44
N ALA A 80 -8.04 -1.46 13.34
CA ALA A 80 -8.79 -2.43 14.13
C ALA A 80 -9.66 -3.36 13.27
N ASN A 81 -10.21 -2.88 12.15
CA ASN A 81 -10.96 -3.72 11.20
C ASN A 81 -10.11 -4.91 10.71
N PHE A 82 -8.86 -4.66 10.33
CA PHE A 82 -7.95 -5.74 9.89
C PHE A 82 -7.70 -6.77 10.99
N SER A 83 -7.51 -6.33 12.24
CA SER A 83 -7.34 -7.22 13.40
C SER A 83 -8.60 -8.04 13.66
N ILE A 84 -9.79 -7.43 13.64
CA ILE A 84 -11.07 -8.14 13.82
C ILE A 84 -11.26 -9.18 12.72
N MET A 85 -10.99 -8.82 11.47
CA MET A 85 -11.10 -9.75 10.34
C MET A 85 -10.09 -10.91 10.43
N SER A 86 -8.89 -10.65 10.96
CA SER A 86 -7.91 -11.71 11.20
C SER A 86 -8.44 -12.74 12.22
N ILE A 87 -9.04 -12.28 13.32
CA ILE A 87 -9.64 -13.15 14.34
C ILE A 87 -10.81 -13.94 13.74
N PHE A 88 -11.63 -13.32 12.90
CA PHE A 88 -12.71 -14.03 12.19
C PHE A 88 -12.17 -15.19 11.34
N PHE A 89 -11.12 -14.96 10.54
CA PHE A 89 -10.51 -16.04 9.74
C PHE A 89 -9.78 -17.08 10.60
N TRP A 90 -9.17 -16.68 11.71
CA TRP A 90 -8.60 -17.61 12.69
C TRP A 90 -9.65 -18.57 13.24
N VAL A 91 -10.79 -18.04 13.68
CA VAL A 91 -11.91 -18.84 14.20
C VAL A 91 -12.50 -19.72 13.10
N LYS A 92 -12.70 -19.18 11.89
CA LYS A 92 -13.21 -19.95 10.74
C LYS A 92 -12.30 -21.12 10.37
N SER A 93 -10.98 -20.93 10.39
CA SER A 93 -10.01 -21.99 10.11
C SER A 93 -10.04 -23.14 11.12
N GLY A 94 -10.62 -22.93 12.31
CA GLY A 94 -10.77 -23.96 13.34
C GLY A 94 -12.01 -24.83 13.20
N HIS A 95 -12.98 -24.44 12.37
CA HIS A 95 -14.23 -25.19 12.16
C HIS A 95 -14.15 -25.96 10.85
N ARG A 96 -14.41 -27.27 10.89
CA ARG A 96 -14.53 -28.11 9.69
C ARG A 96 -15.92 -27.90 9.09
N GLU A 97 -16.00 -27.51 7.81
CA GLU A 97 -17.26 -27.55 7.05
C GLU A 97 -17.74 -29.01 6.96
N PRO A 98 -18.95 -29.35 7.43
CA PRO A 98 -19.49 -30.70 7.30
C PRO A 98 -19.97 -30.91 5.86
N GLY A 99 -19.07 -31.27 4.94
CA GLY A 99 -19.46 -31.28 3.53
C GLY A 99 -18.51 -31.82 2.46
N HIS A 100 -17.53 -32.69 2.78
CA HIS A 100 -16.93 -33.53 1.74
C HIS A 100 -16.29 -34.79 2.37
N GLY A 101 -17.01 -35.90 2.32
CA GLY A 101 -16.62 -37.16 2.93
C GLY A 101 -17.85 -38.01 3.26
N LEU A 102 -18.58 -38.42 2.23
CA LEU A 102 -19.55 -39.51 2.35
C LEU A 102 -18.75 -40.81 2.52
N GLU A 103 -18.36 -41.11 3.76
CA GLU A 103 -18.17 -42.49 4.18
C GLU A 103 -18.81 -42.70 5.54
N LYS A 104 -19.97 -43.33 5.50
CA LYS A 104 -20.78 -43.73 6.64
C LYS A 104 -20.08 -44.88 7.35
N SER A 105 -19.33 -44.58 8.40
CA SER A 105 -19.03 -45.56 9.45
C SER A 105 -19.96 -45.33 10.64
N ARG A 106 -20.99 -46.18 10.73
CA ARG A 106 -21.81 -46.37 11.93
C ARG A 106 -20.90 -46.92 13.04
N SER A 107 -20.84 -46.23 14.18
CA SER A 107 -21.11 -46.79 15.52
C SER A 107 -20.74 -45.78 16.61
N GLY A 108 -21.61 -45.63 17.62
CA GLY A 108 -21.18 -45.29 18.98
C GLY A 108 -21.33 -43.84 19.47
N SER A 109 -22.49 -43.55 20.06
CA SER A 109 -22.75 -42.64 21.20
C SER A 109 -21.60 -41.78 21.77
N GLY A 110 -21.82 -40.47 21.86
CA GLY A 110 -21.30 -39.63 22.96
C GLY A 110 -20.50 -38.39 22.56
N SER A 111 -21.04 -37.22 22.95
CA SER A 111 -20.43 -35.88 22.94
C SER A 111 -20.37 -35.14 21.58
N ALA A 112 -21.15 -34.06 21.49
CA ALA A 112 -20.96 -32.98 20.54
C ALA A 112 -19.65 -32.21 20.87
N GLY A 113 -18.52 -32.89 20.75
CA GLY A 113 -17.21 -32.27 20.77
C GLY A 113 -16.88 -31.82 19.35
N SER A 114 -16.84 -30.52 19.13
CA SER A 114 -16.19 -29.93 17.95
C SER A 114 -14.83 -30.62 17.78
N THR A 115 -14.64 -31.39 16.70
CA THR A 115 -13.34 -31.99 16.37
C THR A 115 -12.36 -30.86 16.08
N THR A 116 -11.59 -30.45 17.10
CA THR A 116 -10.55 -29.42 16.97
C THR A 116 -9.50 -29.92 15.98
N VAL A 117 -9.46 -29.30 14.79
CA VAL A 117 -8.49 -29.64 13.75
C VAL A 117 -7.10 -29.17 14.18
N GLN A 118 -6.11 -30.05 14.09
CA GLN A 118 -4.70 -29.70 14.31
C GLN A 118 -4.27 -28.70 13.23
N ARG A 119 -3.80 -27.52 13.65
CA ARG A 119 -3.43 -26.42 12.75
C ARG A 119 -1.94 -26.51 12.41
N GLU A 120 -1.63 -26.80 11.16
CA GLU A 120 -0.27 -26.68 10.63
C GLU A 120 0.08 -25.19 10.43
N LEU A 121 0.65 -24.59 11.47
CA LEU A 121 0.93 -23.15 11.54
C LEU A 121 2.23 -22.75 10.82
N PHE A 122 3.14 -23.69 10.63
CA PHE A 122 4.46 -23.43 10.08
C PHE A 122 4.39 -22.91 8.63
N VAL A 123 3.59 -23.56 7.78
CA VAL A 123 3.51 -23.21 6.35
C VAL A 123 2.91 -21.82 6.13
N PRO A 124 1.76 -21.46 6.74
CA PRO A 124 1.23 -20.11 6.63
C PRO A 124 2.17 -19.03 7.16
N LEU A 125 2.83 -19.28 8.29
CA LEU A 125 3.76 -18.33 8.89
C LEU A 125 5.00 -18.12 8.01
N LEU A 126 5.57 -19.21 7.48
CA LEU A 126 6.69 -19.15 6.55
C LEU A 126 6.31 -18.40 5.27
N ALA A 127 5.13 -18.68 4.70
CA ALA A 127 4.65 -18.00 3.50
C ALA A 127 4.49 -16.49 3.71
N VAL A 128 3.90 -16.07 4.83
CA VAL A 128 3.80 -14.65 5.20
C VAL A 128 5.19 -14.05 5.37
N THR A 129 6.09 -14.74 6.08
CA THR A 129 7.45 -14.26 6.33
C THR A 129 8.23 -14.06 5.02
N ILE A 130 8.20 -15.03 4.12
CA ILE A 130 8.81 -14.95 2.79
C ILE A 130 8.20 -13.78 2.00
N SER A 131 6.88 -13.61 2.03
CA SER A 131 6.23 -12.49 1.32
C SER A 131 6.68 -11.11 1.85
N GLN A 132 6.92 -10.99 3.16
CA GLN A 132 7.40 -9.75 3.77
C GLN A 132 8.86 -9.45 3.38
N PHE A 133 9.73 -10.47 3.40
CA PHE A 133 11.10 -10.32 2.91
C PHE A 133 11.15 -10.02 1.41
N LEU A 134 10.23 -10.58 0.63
CA LEU A 134 10.12 -10.27 -0.80
C LEU A 134 9.81 -8.78 -1.04
N GLY A 135 9.11 -8.10 -0.12
CA GLY A 135 8.84 -6.66 -0.18
C GLY A 135 10.08 -5.77 -0.13
N VAL A 136 11.20 -6.30 0.37
CA VAL A 136 12.50 -5.58 0.36
C VAL A 136 13.08 -5.50 -1.05
N PHE A 137 12.75 -6.46 -1.94
CA PHE A 137 13.30 -6.53 -3.29
C PHE A 137 12.90 -5.31 -4.16
N PRO A 138 11.61 -4.93 -4.29
CA PRO A 138 11.23 -3.73 -5.03
C PRO A 138 11.89 -2.46 -4.47
N LEU A 139 12.00 -2.35 -3.14
CA LEU A 139 12.65 -1.21 -2.50
C LEU A 139 14.13 -1.12 -2.86
N PHE A 140 14.85 -2.24 -2.80
CA PHE A 140 16.26 -2.31 -3.19
C PHE A 140 16.44 -1.97 -4.68
N LEU A 141 15.60 -2.54 -5.55
CA LEU A 141 15.65 -2.36 -6.99
C LEU A 141 15.48 -0.88 -7.38
N PHE A 142 14.42 -0.22 -6.90
CA PHE A 142 14.15 1.17 -7.27
C PHE A 142 15.13 2.19 -6.65
N ASN A 143 15.82 1.82 -5.58
CA ASN A 143 16.80 2.72 -4.95
C ASN A 143 18.19 2.67 -5.61
N HIS A 144 18.55 1.56 -6.26
CA HIS A 144 19.87 1.39 -6.90
C HIS A 144 19.86 1.60 -8.42
N LEU A 145 18.68 1.66 -9.05
CA LEU A 145 18.57 1.89 -10.49
C LEU A 145 18.79 3.38 -10.84
N PRO A 146 19.53 3.68 -11.92
CA PRO A 146 19.69 5.06 -12.39
C PRO A 146 18.38 5.60 -12.97
N ALA A 147 18.19 6.91 -12.88
CA ALA A 147 16.91 7.58 -13.20
C ALA A 147 16.43 7.35 -14.65
N ASN A 148 17.34 7.09 -15.59
CA ASN A 148 17.04 6.85 -17.00
C ASN A 148 16.34 5.51 -17.29
N VAL A 149 16.53 4.50 -16.42
CA VAL A 149 15.88 3.17 -16.58
C VAL A 149 14.74 2.96 -15.60
N LEU A 150 14.52 3.89 -14.68
CA LEU A 150 13.59 3.73 -13.55
C LEU A 150 12.14 3.58 -14.01
N SER A 151 11.68 4.40 -14.98
CA SER A 151 10.32 4.29 -15.54
C SER A 151 10.11 2.96 -16.26
N VAL A 152 11.11 2.50 -17.02
CA VAL A 152 11.05 1.21 -17.74
C VAL A 152 11.04 0.05 -16.75
N ALA A 153 11.93 0.06 -15.77
CA ALA A 153 11.99 -0.96 -14.73
C ALA A 153 10.69 -1.05 -13.93
N PHE A 154 10.08 0.10 -13.59
CA PHE A 154 8.79 0.13 -12.91
C PHE A 154 7.65 -0.41 -13.78
N SER A 155 7.63 -0.07 -15.08
CA SER A 155 6.63 -0.62 -16.01
C SER A 155 6.77 -2.14 -16.18
N ALA A 156 8.00 -2.65 -16.31
CA ALA A 156 8.29 -4.07 -16.37
C ALA A 156 7.89 -4.77 -15.06
N PHE A 157 8.20 -4.16 -13.92
CA PHE A 157 7.80 -4.67 -12.61
C PHE A 157 6.28 -4.67 -12.45
N ALA A 158 5.56 -3.66 -12.95
CA ALA A 158 4.09 -3.64 -12.87
C ALA A 158 3.43 -4.72 -13.74
N VAL A 159 3.94 -4.96 -14.95
CA VAL A 159 3.49 -6.07 -15.79
C VAL A 159 3.76 -7.41 -15.10
N LEU A 160 4.95 -7.58 -14.53
CA LEU A 160 5.28 -8.76 -13.73
C LEU A 160 4.35 -8.90 -12.52
N ASN A 161 4.06 -7.80 -11.82
CA ASN A 161 3.20 -7.77 -10.64
C ASN A 161 1.74 -8.12 -10.98
N CYS A 162 1.27 -7.83 -12.20
CA CYS A 162 -0.02 -8.31 -12.68
C CYS A 162 -0.05 -9.82 -12.87
N ALA A 163 1.04 -10.42 -13.37
CA ALA A 163 1.15 -11.87 -13.58
C ALA A 163 1.49 -12.66 -12.31
N LEU A 164 2.14 -12.03 -11.32
CA LEU A 164 2.71 -12.66 -10.14
C LEU A 164 1.65 -13.44 -9.32
N PRO A 165 0.46 -12.91 -9.00
CA PRO A 165 -0.57 -13.67 -8.28
C PRO A 165 -1.04 -14.92 -9.02
N SER A 166 -1.10 -14.87 -10.36
CA SER A 166 -1.51 -15.98 -11.21
C SER A 166 -0.44 -17.08 -11.23
N VAL A 167 0.82 -16.68 -11.42
CA VAL A 167 1.97 -17.59 -11.39
C VAL A 167 2.10 -18.24 -10.01
N LEU A 168 1.97 -17.46 -8.94
CA LEU A 168 2.07 -17.96 -7.57
C LEU A 168 0.93 -18.93 -7.23
N SER A 169 -0.29 -18.67 -7.72
CA SER A 169 -1.42 -19.60 -7.60
C SER A 169 -1.16 -20.92 -8.36
N TYR A 170 -0.61 -20.84 -9.57
CA TYR A 170 -0.24 -22.03 -10.36
C TYR A 170 0.86 -22.86 -9.68
N ILE A 171 1.91 -22.20 -9.18
CA ILE A 171 3.00 -22.86 -8.45
C ILE A 171 2.46 -23.53 -7.18
N LEU A 172 1.63 -22.85 -6.40
CA LEU A 172 1.02 -23.43 -5.19
C LEU A 172 0.19 -24.67 -5.51
N LYS A 173 -0.62 -24.62 -6.58
CA LYS A 173 -1.42 -25.77 -7.02
C LYS A 173 -0.53 -26.96 -7.41
N THR A 174 0.57 -26.69 -8.09
CA THR A 174 1.44 -27.74 -8.66
C THR A 174 2.35 -28.36 -7.61
N ALA A 175 2.89 -27.55 -6.70
CA ALA A 175 3.89 -27.98 -5.74
C ALA A 175 3.32 -28.52 -4.41
N TYR A 176 2.15 -28.03 -3.96
CA TYR A 176 1.73 -28.24 -2.56
C TYR A 176 0.29 -28.73 -2.35
N GLN A 177 -0.58 -28.77 -3.39
CA GLN A 177 -2.01 -29.10 -3.26
C GLN A 177 -2.67 -28.47 -2.01
N PRO A 178 -2.65 -27.13 -1.90
CA PRO A 178 -2.97 -26.43 -0.66
C PRO A 178 -4.42 -26.63 -0.23
N THR A 179 -4.63 -27.00 1.04
CA THR A 179 -5.98 -27.07 1.61
C THR A 179 -6.54 -25.67 1.89
N LEU A 180 -7.87 -25.53 1.84
CA LEU A 180 -8.58 -24.28 2.12
C LEU A 180 -8.23 -23.65 3.48
N GLN A 181 -7.87 -24.50 4.46
CA GLN A 181 -7.41 -24.08 5.78
C GLN A 181 -6.08 -23.29 5.74
N HIS A 182 -5.12 -23.70 4.89
CA HIS A 182 -3.84 -23.00 4.75
C HIS A 182 -4.04 -21.60 4.18
N TYR A 183 -4.92 -21.47 3.18
CA TYR A 183 -5.27 -20.18 2.59
C TYR A 183 -5.93 -19.23 3.62
N GLN A 184 -6.87 -19.73 4.42
CA GLN A 184 -7.48 -18.94 5.48
C GLN A 184 -6.47 -18.51 6.57
N LEU A 185 -5.53 -19.39 6.93
CA LEU A 185 -4.47 -19.08 7.89
C LEU A 185 -3.47 -18.05 7.34
N ILE A 186 -3.04 -18.16 6.08
CA ILE A 186 -2.17 -17.17 5.42
C ILE A 186 -2.84 -15.81 5.44
N LYS A 187 -4.13 -15.74 5.08
CA LYS A 187 -4.91 -14.50 5.10
C LYS A 187 -5.02 -13.93 6.51
N CYS A 188 -5.31 -14.77 7.50
CA CYS A 188 -5.37 -14.38 8.90
C CYS A 188 -4.06 -13.72 9.36
N PHE A 189 -2.93 -14.39 9.18
CA PHE A 189 -1.63 -13.86 9.60
C PHE A 189 -1.22 -12.60 8.83
N SER A 190 -1.51 -12.54 7.53
CA SER A 190 -1.26 -11.35 6.72
C SER A 190 -2.08 -10.13 7.19
N LEU A 191 -3.38 -10.32 7.44
CA LEU A 191 -4.28 -9.28 7.97
C LEU A 191 -3.88 -8.83 9.38
N LEU A 192 -3.50 -9.77 10.25
CA LEU A 192 -3.04 -9.48 11.60
C LEU A 192 -1.78 -8.61 11.56
N LEU A 193 -0.80 -9.01 10.76
CA LEU A 193 0.46 -8.29 10.60
C LEU A 193 0.25 -6.90 10.00
N LEU A 194 -0.61 -6.80 8.98
CA LEU A 194 -1.02 -5.52 8.39
C LEU A 194 -1.70 -4.61 9.43
N GLY A 195 -2.62 -5.14 10.24
CA GLY A 195 -3.29 -4.40 11.32
C GLY A 195 -2.32 -3.89 12.38
N MET A 196 -1.33 -4.72 12.78
CA MET A 196 -0.28 -4.33 13.71
C MET A 196 0.61 -3.21 13.12
N PHE A 197 1.06 -3.34 11.87
CA PHE A 197 1.83 -2.30 11.21
C PHE A 197 1.03 -1.01 11.04
N LEU A 198 -0.24 -1.07 10.65
CA LEU A 198 -1.10 0.11 10.52
C LEU A 198 -1.36 0.80 11.86
N SER A 199 -1.48 0.03 12.95
CA SER A 199 -1.62 0.59 14.31
C SER A 199 -0.35 1.34 14.73
N ALA A 200 0.82 0.75 14.53
CA ALA A 200 2.11 1.40 14.80
C ALA A 200 2.37 2.58 13.84
N LEU A 201 1.94 2.49 12.58
CA LEU A 201 2.03 3.61 11.64
C LEU A 201 1.04 4.71 12.01
N ALA A 202 -0.13 4.41 12.58
CA ALA A 202 -1.08 5.43 12.99
C ALA A 202 -0.53 6.30 14.12
N THR A 203 0.34 5.76 14.98
CA THR A 203 1.02 6.54 16.02
C THR A 203 2.17 7.40 15.48
N LEU A 204 2.86 6.96 14.42
CA LEU A 204 4.01 7.68 13.82
C LEU A 204 3.60 8.63 12.69
N ASN A 205 2.81 8.14 11.73
CA ASN A 205 2.26 8.87 10.59
C ASN A 205 0.80 8.42 10.33
N PHE A 206 -0.11 9.05 11.07
CA PHE A 206 -1.55 8.84 10.98
C PHE A 206 -2.09 8.93 9.54
N SER A 207 -1.68 9.96 8.79
CA SER A 207 -2.24 10.22 7.46
C SER A 207 -1.89 9.08 6.48
N LEU A 208 -0.66 8.61 6.53
CA LEU A 208 -0.19 7.49 5.72
C LEU A 208 -0.89 6.20 6.12
N ALA A 209 -1.03 5.94 7.43
CA ALA A 209 -1.77 4.79 7.93
C ALA A 209 -3.24 4.79 7.46
N PHE A 210 -3.89 5.95 7.45
CA PHE A 210 -5.25 6.10 6.95
C PHE A 210 -5.36 5.76 5.46
N PHE A 211 -4.51 6.35 4.60
CA PHE A 211 -4.55 6.09 3.16
C PHE A 211 -4.22 4.64 2.81
N ILE A 212 -3.16 4.07 3.42
CA ILE A 212 -2.81 2.67 3.18
C ILE A 212 -3.89 1.74 3.73
N GLY A 213 -4.49 2.04 4.88
CA GLY A 213 -5.63 1.28 5.39
C GLY A 213 -6.86 1.34 4.49
N LEU A 214 -7.13 2.49 3.86
CA LEU A 214 -8.26 2.66 2.95
C LEU A 214 -8.04 1.87 1.67
N LEU A 215 -6.83 1.97 1.10
CA LEU A 215 -6.42 1.19 -0.05
C LEU A 215 -6.38 -0.31 0.28
N ALA A 216 -5.99 -0.70 1.49
CA ALA A 216 -5.98 -2.11 1.88
C ALA A 216 -7.36 -2.66 2.26
N SER A 217 -8.37 -1.80 2.46
CA SER A 217 -9.71 -2.21 2.90
C SER A 217 -10.37 -3.30 2.03
N PRO A 218 -10.27 -3.29 0.69
CA PRO A 218 -10.82 -4.36 -0.15
C PRO A 218 -10.28 -5.75 0.20
N LEU A 219 -9.05 -5.87 0.74
CA LEU A 219 -8.43 -7.15 1.12
C LEU A 219 -9.20 -7.86 2.25
N THR A 220 -9.90 -7.12 3.13
CA THR A 220 -10.67 -7.74 4.22
C THR A 220 -11.87 -8.50 3.65
N PHE A 221 -12.60 -7.89 2.72
CA PHE A 221 -13.85 -8.41 2.15
C PHE A 221 -13.66 -9.56 1.14
N MET A 222 -12.47 -9.69 0.57
CA MET A 222 -12.18 -10.68 -0.48
C MET A 222 -12.22 -12.11 0.05
N GLN A 223 -13.22 -12.91 -0.34
CA GLN A 223 -13.33 -14.33 0.04
C GLN A 223 -13.04 -15.24 -1.17
N PRO A 224 -12.57 -16.48 -0.95
CA PRO A 224 -12.48 -17.46 -2.03
C PRO A 224 -13.92 -17.81 -2.49
N TRP A 225 -14.20 -17.59 -3.78
CA TRP A 225 -15.53 -17.82 -4.38
C TRP A 225 -15.54 -19.14 -5.16
N PRO A 226 -16.09 -20.23 -4.59
CA PRO A 226 -16.06 -21.55 -5.24
C PRO A 226 -17.05 -21.75 -6.38
N LYS A 227 -18.16 -21.00 -6.40
CA LYS A 227 -19.30 -21.27 -7.30
C LYS A 227 -19.54 -20.20 -8.35
N ASN A 228 -18.85 -19.06 -8.28
CA ASN A 228 -19.11 -17.92 -9.16
C ASN A 228 -17.81 -17.36 -9.76
N ASP A 229 -17.49 -17.81 -10.97
CA ASP A 229 -16.29 -17.39 -11.69
C ASP A 229 -16.29 -15.90 -12.01
N PHE A 230 -17.47 -15.32 -12.30
CA PHE A 230 -17.57 -13.88 -12.56
C PHE A 230 -17.16 -13.06 -11.32
N ALA A 231 -17.67 -13.43 -10.13
CA ALA A 231 -17.30 -12.75 -8.89
C ALA A 231 -15.81 -12.90 -8.57
N ARG A 232 -15.21 -14.05 -8.91
CA ARG A 232 -13.77 -14.30 -8.74
C ARG A 232 -12.91 -13.42 -9.65
N TYR A 233 -13.25 -13.29 -10.93
CA TYR A 233 -12.52 -12.41 -11.84
C TYR A 233 -12.76 -10.92 -11.53
N ALA A 234 -13.99 -10.53 -11.18
CA ALA A 234 -14.31 -9.16 -10.79
C ALA A 234 -13.55 -8.74 -9.52
N SER A 235 -13.46 -9.64 -8.54
CA SER A 235 -12.71 -9.41 -7.31
C SER A 235 -11.19 -9.38 -7.55
N SER A 236 -10.66 -10.24 -8.43
CA SER A 236 -9.27 -10.14 -8.88
C SER A 236 -8.97 -8.81 -9.57
N ALA A 237 -9.85 -8.35 -10.46
CA ALA A 237 -9.69 -7.07 -11.16
C ALA A 237 -9.69 -5.89 -10.18
N LEU A 238 -10.60 -5.90 -9.19
CA LEU A 238 -10.64 -4.89 -8.14
C LEU A 238 -9.34 -4.89 -7.30
N LEU A 239 -8.80 -6.07 -6.98
CA LEU A 239 -7.50 -6.16 -6.32
C LEU A 239 -6.38 -5.62 -7.20
N GLN A 240 -6.37 -5.90 -8.49
CA GLN A 240 -5.37 -5.34 -9.41
C GLN A 240 -5.39 -3.81 -9.43
N LEU A 241 -6.57 -3.19 -9.41
CA LEU A 241 -6.71 -1.72 -9.34
C LEU A 241 -6.14 -1.14 -8.04
N VAL A 242 -6.24 -1.92 -6.96
CA VAL A 242 -5.75 -1.59 -5.62
C VAL A 242 -4.28 -2.01 -5.44
N SER A 243 -3.61 -2.53 -6.48
CA SER A 243 -2.19 -2.86 -6.38
C SER A 243 -1.34 -1.59 -6.19
N PRO A 244 -0.24 -1.65 -5.42
CA PRO A 244 0.69 -0.53 -5.27
C PRO A 244 1.15 0.07 -6.60
N THR A 245 1.38 -0.79 -7.59
CA THR A 245 1.77 -0.39 -8.95
C THR A 245 0.65 0.34 -9.68
N ALA A 246 -0.60 -0.16 -9.63
CA ALA A 246 -1.73 0.47 -10.28
C ALA A 246 -2.11 1.81 -9.63
N VAL A 247 -2.00 1.91 -8.30
CA VAL A 247 -2.26 3.16 -7.59
C VAL A 247 -1.19 4.21 -7.93
N MET A 248 0.07 3.82 -8.05
CA MET A 248 1.14 4.74 -8.48
C MET A 248 0.95 5.20 -9.94
N PHE A 249 0.57 4.29 -10.85
CA PHE A 249 0.25 4.66 -12.24
C PHE A 249 -0.99 5.55 -12.35
N SER A 250 -2.05 5.26 -11.60
CA SER A 250 -3.26 6.08 -11.64
C SER A 250 -3.03 7.46 -11.01
N ALA A 251 -2.26 7.54 -9.91
CA ALA A 251 -1.87 8.82 -9.31
C ALA A 251 -1.02 9.67 -10.26
N THR A 252 0.01 9.07 -10.88
CA THR A 252 0.87 9.78 -11.84
C THR A 252 0.11 10.22 -13.09
N ALA A 253 -0.80 9.40 -13.61
CA ALA A 253 -1.69 9.77 -14.71
C ALA A 253 -2.64 10.91 -14.33
N PHE A 254 -3.23 10.88 -13.12
CA PHE A 254 -4.13 11.92 -12.64
C PHE A 254 -3.43 13.27 -12.46
N PHE A 255 -2.19 13.27 -11.96
CA PHE A 255 -1.40 14.49 -11.75
C PHE A 255 -0.57 14.92 -12.97
N GLY A 256 -0.49 14.10 -14.02
CA GLY A 256 0.28 14.37 -15.23
C GLY A 256 1.79 14.35 -15.00
N LEU A 257 2.28 13.46 -14.12
CA LEU A 257 3.69 13.34 -13.75
C LEU A 257 4.33 12.10 -14.35
N ASP A 258 5.64 12.17 -14.59
CA ASP A 258 6.39 10.99 -14.96
C ASP A 258 6.62 10.08 -13.74
N VAL A 259 6.42 8.79 -13.94
CA VAL A 259 6.54 7.77 -12.89
C VAL A 259 7.99 7.67 -12.40
N GLY A 260 8.96 7.83 -13.30
CA GLY A 260 10.39 7.83 -12.97
C GLY A 260 10.78 9.00 -12.08
N GLU A 261 10.26 10.20 -12.35
CA GLU A 261 10.48 11.37 -11.48
C GLU A 261 9.93 11.13 -10.06
N VAL A 262 8.71 10.59 -9.93
CA VAL A 262 8.11 10.29 -8.63
C VAL A 262 8.89 9.22 -7.87
N LEU A 263 9.33 8.15 -8.54
CA LEU A 263 10.16 7.11 -7.93
C LEU A 263 11.53 7.63 -7.50
N ARG A 264 12.13 8.53 -8.29
CA ARG A 264 13.41 9.17 -7.96
C ARG A 264 13.26 10.04 -6.72
N ASP A 265 12.21 10.85 -6.64
CA ASP A 265 11.91 11.67 -5.46
C ASP A 265 11.62 10.79 -4.24
N ALA A 266 10.93 9.67 -4.41
CA ALA A 266 10.69 8.70 -3.35
C ALA A 266 11.99 8.04 -2.84
N ALA A 267 12.89 7.64 -3.74
CA ALA A 267 14.20 7.07 -3.39
C ALA A 267 15.11 8.10 -2.70
N PHE A 268 15.13 9.33 -3.20
CA PHE A 268 15.83 10.44 -2.55
C PHE A 268 15.25 10.73 -1.16
N GLY A 269 13.93 10.73 -1.04
CA GLY A 269 13.20 10.85 0.20
C GLY A 269 13.59 9.81 1.26
N TRP A 270 13.71 8.55 0.85
CA TRP A 270 14.17 7.48 1.73
C TRP A 270 15.63 7.68 2.15
N ASN A 271 16.55 7.86 1.20
CA ASN A 271 17.99 7.92 1.50
C ASN A 271 18.42 9.18 2.27
N VAL A 272 17.81 10.33 1.96
CA VAL A 272 18.24 11.62 2.50
C VAL A 272 17.41 12.04 3.69
N TRP A 273 16.10 11.80 3.66
CA TRP A 273 15.17 12.31 4.69
C TRP A 273 14.62 11.21 5.60
N GLY A 274 14.91 9.93 5.32
CA GLY A 274 14.38 8.81 6.08
C GLY A 274 12.87 8.65 5.99
N MET A 275 12.25 9.03 4.85
CA MET A 275 10.78 8.97 4.71
C MET A 275 10.30 7.52 4.69
N TYR A 276 9.38 7.15 5.59
CA TYR A 276 8.87 5.77 5.69
C TYR A 276 7.99 5.31 4.52
N THR A 277 7.53 6.20 3.64
CA THR A 277 6.51 5.90 2.63
C THR A 277 6.89 4.79 1.64
N PRO A 278 8.11 4.79 1.05
CA PRO A 278 8.52 3.69 0.18
C PRO A 278 8.58 2.36 0.94
N VAL A 279 9.02 2.37 2.21
CA VAL A 279 9.04 1.17 3.06
C VAL A 279 7.63 0.64 3.31
N VAL A 280 6.68 1.51 3.65
CA VAL A 280 5.30 1.05 3.93
C VAL A 280 4.65 0.51 2.65
N ILE A 281 4.84 1.16 1.51
CA ILE A 281 4.26 0.70 0.24
C ILE A 281 4.80 -0.68 -0.13
N TRP A 282 6.12 -0.88 -0.10
CA TRP A 282 6.75 -2.10 -0.59
C TRP A 282 6.85 -3.22 0.45
N CYS A 283 7.07 -2.89 1.71
CA CYS A 283 7.28 -3.86 2.78
C CYS A 283 6.04 -4.13 3.64
N VAL A 284 4.95 -3.36 3.51
CA VAL A 284 3.72 -3.60 4.31
C VAL A 284 2.53 -3.86 3.40
N TRP A 285 2.25 -2.93 2.47
CA TRP A 285 1.07 -3.01 1.64
C TRP A 285 1.20 -4.02 0.49
N TRP A 286 2.32 -4.03 -0.24
CA TRP A 286 2.54 -4.95 -1.34
C TRP A 286 2.51 -6.44 -0.94
N PRO A 287 3.16 -6.89 0.16
CA PRO A 287 3.08 -8.30 0.59
C PRO A 287 1.67 -8.72 1.00
N ALA A 288 0.94 -7.84 1.68
CA ALA A 288 -0.46 -8.07 2.05
C ALA A 288 -1.36 -8.18 0.82
N TRP A 289 -1.09 -7.37 -0.21
CA TRP A 289 -1.79 -7.44 -1.49
C TRP A 289 -1.53 -8.77 -2.24
N ILE A 290 -0.28 -9.24 -2.28
CA ILE A 290 0.07 -10.54 -2.87
C ILE A 290 -0.69 -11.66 -2.15
N ALA A 291 -0.62 -11.69 -0.82
CA ALA A 291 -1.30 -12.69 -0.02
C ALA A 291 -2.81 -12.73 -0.31
N GLY A 292 -3.47 -11.57 -0.34
CA GLY A 292 -4.90 -11.46 -0.68
C GLY A 292 -5.23 -11.92 -2.10
N SER A 293 -4.40 -11.54 -3.09
CA SER A 293 -4.61 -11.88 -4.50
C SER A 293 -4.46 -13.37 -4.78
N VAL A 294 -3.50 -14.03 -4.12
CA VAL A 294 -3.32 -15.49 -4.22
C VAL A 294 -4.53 -16.25 -3.67
N MET A 295 -5.18 -15.75 -2.62
CA MET A 295 -6.40 -16.39 -2.07
C MET A 295 -7.56 -16.37 -3.05
N VAL A 296 -7.79 -15.21 -3.70
CA VAL A 296 -8.90 -15.04 -4.65
C VAL A 296 -8.71 -15.90 -5.89
N LEU A 297 -7.46 -16.03 -6.34
CA LEU A 297 -7.11 -16.85 -7.50
C LEU A 297 -6.91 -18.34 -7.16
N GLY A 298 -6.82 -18.71 -5.88
CA GLY A 298 -6.64 -20.09 -5.45
C GLY A 298 -7.85 -20.99 -5.80
N PRO A 299 -7.64 -22.20 -6.32
CA PRO A 299 -8.74 -23.13 -6.57
C PRO A 299 -9.30 -23.65 -5.24
N THR A 300 -10.61 -23.51 -5.06
CA THR A 300 -11.38 -24.19 -4.02
C THR A 300 -11.85 -25.53 -4.58
N SER A 301 -11.04 -26.57 -4.44
CA SER A 301 -11.52 -27.95 -4.61
C SER A 301 -12.24 -28.42 -3.36
#